data_AF-E0MQI7-F1
#
_entry.id   AF-E0MQI7-F1
#
_cell.length_a   1.000
_cell.length_b   1.000
_cell.length_c   1.000
_cell.angle_alpha   90.00
_cell.angle_beta   90.00
_cell.angle_gamma   90.00
#
_symmetry.space_group_name_H-M   'P 1'
#
loop_
_entity.id
_entity.type
_entity.pdbx_description
1 polymer ?
#
loop_
_entity_poly.entity_id
_entity_poly.type
_entity_poly.pdbx_seq_one_letter_code
_entity_poly.pdbx_strand_id
1 'polypeptide(L)'
;MITMIAKKTMTAERLKLVAFAVALPLALAGCQSGGNTSRGSVAPSLTPAPEPQVAAVSGRWKPYSNGQPAYGYSEFKSGTYAAYPPDGKNTLAIGTYIATANGANITYYSAARKQDVKVACTLTSPAVMDCQTQDGTQVQLRKTQA
;
A
#
# COMPACT_ATOMS: atom_id res chain seq x y z
N MET A 1 52.87 -0.01 -27.01
CA MET A 1 51.90 -1.12 -27.11
C MET A 1 50.56 -0.54 -27.53
N ILE A 2 49.93 -1.15 -28.54
CA ILE A 2 48.93 -0.59 -29.44
C ILE A 2 47.50 -0.70 -28.86
N THR A 3 46.71 0.36 -29.02
CA THR A 3 45.26 0.44 -28.80
C THR A 3 44.48 -0.59 -29.62
N MET A 4 43.46 -1.26 -29.07
CA MET A 4 42.23 -1.57 -29.81
C MET A 4 40.99 -1.66 -28.91
N ILE A 5 39.92 -1.09 -29.45
CA ILE A 5 38.56 -0.91 -28.96
C ILE A 5 37.72 -2.08 -29.51
N ALA A 6 36.77 -2.62 -28.75
CA ALA A 6 35.68 -3.40 -29.32
C ALA A 6 34.34 -3.06 -28.65
N LYS A 7 33.60 -2.17 -29.32
CA LYS A 7 32.16 -1.94 -29.14
C LYS A 7 31.42 -3.25 -29.42
N LYS A 8 30.53 -3.67 -28.51
CA LYS A 8 29.52 -4.67 -28.85
C LYS A 8 28.22 -3.96 -29.20
N THR A 9 28.05 -3.70 -30.50
CA THR A 9 26.77 -3.29 -31.10
C THR A 9 26.26 -4.46 -31.93
N MET A 10 25.13 -5.04 -31.56
CA MET A 10 24.28 -5.87 -32.43
C MET A 10 22.88 -5.89 -31.82
N THR A 11 21.76 -5.90 -32.52
CA THR A 11 21.35 -5.59 -33.90
C THR A 11 19.82 -5.60 -33.79
N ALA A 12 19.15 -4.66 -34.45
CA ALA A 12 17.70 -4.61 -34.50
C ALA A 12 17.10 -5.79 -35.28
N GLU A 13 16.00 -6.37 -34.80
CA GLU A 13 15.04 -7.03 -35.67
C GLU A 13 13.64 -6.47 -35.45
N ARG A 14 13.11 -5.90 -36.53
CA ARG A 14 11.71 -5.52 -36.69
C ARG A 14 10.96 -6.75 -37.17
N LEU A 15 9.84 -7.12 -36.54
CA LEU A 15 8.86 -7.97 -37.21
C LEU A 15 7.41 -7.67 -36.77
N LYS A 16 6.77 -6.86 -37.62
CA LYS A 16 5.39 -6.96 -38.17
C LYS A 16 4.21 -7.31 -37.24
N LEU A 17 3.38 -6.29 -37.02
CA LEU A 17 1.90 -6.24 -37.17
C LEU A 17 1.15 -7.58 -37.34
N VAL A 18 0.22 -7.87 -36.43
CA VAL A 18 -1.08 -8.47 -36.76
C VAL A 18 -2.15 -7.78 -35.93
N ALA A 19 -3.02 -7.04 -36.62
CA ALA A 19 -4.29 -6.57 -36.11
C ALA A 19 -5.30 -7.72 -36.16
N PHE A 20 -6.04 -7.94 -35.07
CA PHE A 20 -7.33 -8.61 -35.15
C PHE A 20 -8.30 -7.89 -34.20
N ALA A 21 -9.19 -7.11 -34.81
CA ALA A 21 -10.38 -6.57 -34.18
C ALA A 21 -11.42 -7.69 -34.08
N VAL A 22 -11.92 -7.96 -32.88
CA VAL A 22 -13.17 -8.69 -32.67
C VAL A 22 -14.01 -7.86 -31.72
N ALA A 23 -14.92 -7.10 -32.31
CA ALA A 23 -16.09 -6.57 -31.63
C ALA A 23 -17.08 -7.73 -31.42
N LEU A 24 -17.71 -7.83 -30.25
CA LEU A 24 -19.11 -8.21 -30.12
C LEU A 24 -19.65 -7.82 -28.72
N PRO A 25 -20.79 -7.09 -28.64
CA PRO A 25 -21.39 -6.63 -27.39
C PRO A 25 -22.46 -7.62 -26.90
N LEU A 26 -22.56 -7.83 -25.58
CA LEU A 26 -23.71 -8.48 -24.95
C LEU A 26 -24.14 -7.71 -23.70
N ALA A 27 -25.33 -7.13 -23.81
CA ALA A 27 -26.04 -6.42 -22.76
C ALA A 27 -26.36 -7.35 -21.58
N LEU A 28 -26.11 -6.88 -20.35
CA LEU A 28 -26.77 -7.42 -19.16
C LEU A 28 -27.90 -6.46 -18.77
N ALA A 29 -29.08 -6.71 -19.34
CA ALA A 29 -30.34 -6.33 -18.72
C ALA A 29 -30.60 -7.27 -17.54
N GLY A 30 -30.87 -6.72 -16.36
CA GLY A 30 -31.15 -7.49 -15.16
C GLY A 30 -31.53 -6.60 -13.98
N CYS A 31 -32.54 -5.76 -14.15
CA CYS A 31 -33.21 -5.06 -13.07
C CYS A 31 -34.67 -5.51 -13.08
N GLN A 32 -35.10 -6.34 -12.11
CA GLN A 32 -36.44 -6.40 -11.47
C GLN A 32 -36.27 -7.32 -10.24
N SER A 33 -36.27 -6.80 -9.01
CA SER A 33 -37.44 -6.35 -8.24
C SER A 33 -38.32 -7.51 -7.74
N GLY A 34 -38.41 -7.62 -6.41
CA GLY A 34 -39.60 -8.13 -5.72
C GLY A 34 -39.62 -9.62 -5.36
N GLY A 35 -39.06 -9.96 -4.20
CA GLY A 35 -39.23 -11.29 -3.59
C GLY A 35 -39.20 -11.22 -2.07
N ASN A 36 -40.25 -10.69 -1.44
CA ASN A 36 -40.47 -10.84 0.00
C ASN A 36 -40.90 -12.30 0.28
N THR A 37 -39.98 -13.12 0.76
CA THR A 37 -40.30 -14.33 1.52
C THR A 37 -39.55 -14.28 2.82
N SER A 38 -40.28 -13.89 3.87
CA SER A 38 -39.89 -14.11 5.25
C SER A 38 -39.87 -15.61 5.51
N ARG A 39 -38.68 -16.17 5.69
CA ARG A 39 -38.48 -17.44 6.38
C ARG A 39 -37.17 -17.35 7.15
N GLY A 40 -37.26 -17.62 8.45
CA GLY A 40 -36.21 -17.38 9.43
C GLY A 40 -34.86 -17.94 8.99
N SER A 41 -33.88 -17.04 8.99
CA SER A 41 -32.48 -17.36 8.81
C SER A 41 -31.77 -16.74 10.01
N VAL A 42 -31.11 -17.60 10.78
CA VAL A 42 -30.02 -17.23 11.69
C VAL A 42 -29.23 -16.09 11.05
N ALA A 43 -29.17 -14.94 11.74
CA ALA A 43 -28.45 -13.78 11.24
C ALA A 43 -27.04 -14.23 10.82
N PRO A 44 -26.61 -13.98 9.57
CA PRO A 44 -25.20 -14.04 9.26
C PRO A 44 -24.53 -13.09 10.25
N SER A 45 -23.53 -13.57 10.98
CA SER A 45 -22.68 -12.71 11.80
C SER A 45 -22.07 -11.68 10.84
N LEU A 46 -22.69 -10.50 10.77
CA LEU A 46 -22.23 -9.37 9.98
C LEU A 46 -20.98 -8.88 10.69
N THR A 47 -19.82 -9.39 10.28
CA THR A 47 -18.55 -8.80 10.65
C THR A 47 -18.65 -7.31 10.32
N PRO A 48 -18.50 -6.39 11.30
CA PRO A 48 -18.59 -4.97 11.03
C PRO A 48 -17.62 -4.61 9.91
N ALA A 49 -18.12 -3.94 8.86
CA ALA A 49 -17.24 -3.40 7.83
C ALA A 49 -16.18 -2.51 8.51
N PRO A 50 -14.89 -2.59 8.12
CA PRO A 50 -13.86 -1.73 8.68
C PRO A 50 -14.29 -0.27 8.56
N GLU A 51 -14.19 0.48 9.65
CA GLU A 51 -14.53 1.89 9.66
C GLU A 51 -13.74 2.62 8.55
N PRO A 52 -14.34 3.53 7.76
CA PRO A 52 -13.73 4.08 6.54
C PRO A 52 -12.31 4.63 6.72
N GLN A 53 -12.02 5.20 7.90
CA GLN A 53 -10.71 5.71 8.28
C GLN A 53 -9.65 4.60 8.42
N VAL A 54 -10.02 3.44 8.97
CA VAL A 54 -9.13 2.28 9.05
C VAL A 54 -8.81 1.75 7.66
N ALA A 55 -9.78 1.73 6.75
CA ALA A 55 -9.58 1.29 5.36
C ALA A 55 -8.62 2.23 4.60
N ALA A 56 -8.69 3.55 4.82
CA ALA A 56 -7.81 4.51 4.17
C ALA A 56 -6.32 4.30 4.53
N VAL A 57 -6.04 4.06 5.82
CA VAL A 57 -4.67 3.87 6.34
C VAL A 57 -4.13 2.45 6.10
N SER A 58 -5.00 1.44 6.14
CA SER A 58 -4.59 0.04 6.02
C SER A 58 -3.85 -0.25 4.71
N GLY A 59 -2.92 -1.18 4.76
CA GLY A 59 -2.13 -1.64 3.61
C GLY A 59 -0.62 -1.46 3.79
N ARG A 60 0.10 -1.64 2.68
CA ARG A 60 1.56 -1.50 2.63
C ARG A 60 1.97 -0.16 2.05
N TRP A 61 2.97 0.45 2.68
CA TRP A 61 3.44 1.80 2.38
C TRP A 61 4.96 1.84 2.24
N LYS A 62 5.44 2.51 1.20
CA LYS A 62 6.85 2.73 0.94
C LYS A 62 7.31 4.03 1.61
N PRO A 63 8.32 4.02 2.48
CA PRO A 63 8.88 5.24 3.05
C PRO A 63 9.74 6.00 2.04
N TYR A 64 9.68 7.32 2.11
CA TYR A 64 10.47 8.28 1.35
C TYR A 64 11.04 9.31 2.32
N SER A 65 12.33 9.60 2.18
CA SER A 65 13.03 10.64 2.93
C SER A 65 13.77 11.52 1.93
N ASN A 66 13.63 12.85 2.06
CA ASN A 66 14.19 13.81 1.11
C ASN A 66 13.84 13.50 -0.37
N GLY A 67 12.62 13.02 -0.62
CA GLY A 67 12.13 12.67 -1.95
C GLY A 67 12.65 11.34 -2.53
N GLN A 68 13.54 10.63 -1.84
CA GLN A 68 14.10 9.35 -2.28
C GLN A 68 13.46 8.17 -1.55
N PRO A 69 13.24 7.03 -2.23
CA PRO A 69 12.68 5.84 -1.59
C PRO A 69 13.66 5.31 -0.54
N ALA A 70 13.20 5.21 0.71
CA ALA A 70 13.95 4.60 1.78
C ALA A 70 13.89 3.06 1.68
N TYR A 71 14.85 2.40 2.32
CA TYR A 71 14.91 0.94 2.36
C TYR A 71 13.74 0.37 3.18
N GLY A 72 13.10 -0.68 2.68
CA GLY A 72 11.99 -1.36 3.37
C GLY A 72 10.59 -0.88 3.00
N TYR A 73 9.61 -1.28 3.81
CA TYR A 73 8.20 -0.88 3.74
C TYR A 73 7.58 -0.90 5.14
N SER A 74 6.50 -0.14 5.33
CA SER A 74 5.62 -0.18 6.49
C SER A 74 4.32 -0.92 6.14
N GLU A 75 3.76 -1.63 7.10
CA GLU A 75 2.49 -2.33 6.99
C GLU A 75 1.56 -1.92 8.12
N PHE A 76 0.33 -1.57 7.74
CA PHE A 76 -0.76 -1.19 8.64
C PHE A 76 -1.87 -2.22 8.49
N LYS A 77 -2.10 -3.03 9.52
CA LYS A 77 -3.08 -4.11 9.47
C LYS A 77 -3.70 -4.34 10.84
N SER A 78 -5.03 -4.23 10.92
CA SER A 78 -5.80 -4.57 12.12
C SER A 78 -5.30 -3.88 13.41
N GLY A 79 -4.94 -2.59 13.33
CA GLY A 79 -4.39 -1.81 14.46
C GLY A 79 -2.90 -2.05 14.73
N THR A 80 -2.26 -2.99 14.03
CA THR A 80 -0.82 -3.26 14.13
C THR A 80 -0.03 -2.49 13.09
N TYR A 81 1.07 -1.90 13.53
CA TYR A 81 2.09 -1.31 12.66
C TYR A 81 3.34 -2.20 12.68
N ALA A 82 3.88 -2.48 11.50
CA ALA A 82 5.18 -3.14 11.37
C ALA A 82 6.00 -2.50 10.26
N ALA A 83 7.32 -2.43 10.45
CA ALA A 83 8.26 -2.03 9.42
C ALA A 83 9.20 -3.19 9.09
N TYR A 84 9.44 -3.40 7.80
CA TYR A 84 10.21 -4.52 7.29
C TYR A 84 11.26 -4.05 6.27
N PRO A 85 12.37 -4.78 6.10
CA PRO A 85 13.23 -4.67 4.94
C PRO A 85 12.48 -5.10 3.66
N PRO A 86 12.99 -4.80 2.46
CA PRO A 86 12.37 -5.19 1.19
C PRO A 86 12.14 -6.69 1.03
N ASP A 87 12.99 -7.53 1.63
CA ASP A 87 12.84 -8.99 1.58
C ASP A 87 11.79 -9.54 2.57
N GLY A 88 11.29 -8.70 3.48
CA GLY A 88 10.27 -9.07 4.47
C GLY A 88 10.72 -10.06 5.55
N LYS A 89 12.00 -10.45 5.61
CA LYS A 89 12.44 -11.59 6.45
C LYS A 89 12.54 -11.25 7.93
N ASN A 90 12.82 -9.99 8.26
CA ASN A 90 13.05 -9.53 9.62
C ASN A 90 12.16 -8.33 9.94
N THR A 91 11.76 -8.16 11.19
CA THR A 91 11.00 -6.97 11.61
C THR A 91 11.97 -5.89 12.10
N LEU A 92 11.90 -4.69 11.51
CA LEU A 92 12.72 -3.53 11.89
C LEU A 92 12.08 -2.72 13.01
N ALA A 93 10.75 -2.70 13.04
CA ALA A 93 9.95 -2.05 14.07
C ALA A 93 8.58 -2.72 14.16
N ILE A 94 8.03 -2.78 15.37
CA ILE A 94 6.69 -3.30 15.63
C ILE A 94 5.98 -2.43 16.65
N GLY A 95 4.68 -2.26 16.46
CA GLY A 95 3.85 -1.47 17.35
C GLY A 95 2.40 -1.46 16.92
N THR A 96 1.72 -0.40 17.28
CA THR A 96 0.30 -0.19 17.03
C THR A 96 0.06 1.13 16.34
N TYR A 97 -1.02 1.21 15.59
CA TYR A 97 -1.53 2.47 15.08
C TYR A 97 -3.01 2.63 15.39
N ILE A 98 -3.41 3.88 15.53
CA ILE A 98 -4.80 4.30 15.65
C ILE A 98 -5.09 5.16 14.42
N ALA A 99 -6.01 4.70 13.57
CA ALA A 99 -6.50 5.52 12.47
C ALA A 99 -7.27 6.73 13.03
N THR A 100 -7.15 7.85 12.35
CA THR A 100 -7.85 9.11 12.67
C THR A 100 -8.58 9.58 11.41
N ALA A 101 -9.41 10.62 11.54
CA ALA A 101 -10.16 11.17 10.41
C ALA A 101 -9.27 11.52 9.20
N ASN A 102 -8.02 11.94 9.44
CA ASN A 102 -7.11 12.44 8.42
C ASN A 102 -5.77 11.70 8.38
N GLY A 103 -5.67 10.47 8.88
CA GLY A 103 -4.38 9.74 8.90
C GLY A 103 -4.27 8.76 10.05
N ALA A 104 -3.12 8.70 10.71
CA ALA A 104 -2.88 7.75 11.80
C ALA A 104 -1.87 8.24 12.84
N ASN A 105 -2.11 7.88 14.09
CA ASN A 105 -1.13 8.00 15.17
C ASN A 105 -0.50 6.64 15.41
N ILE A 106 0.82 6.56 15.37
CA ILE A 106 1.59 5.32 15.47
C ILE A 106 2.47 5.38 16.72
N THR A 107 2.52 4.27 17.45
CA THR A 107 3.51 4.04 18.50
C THR A 107 4.19 2.70 18.23
N TYR A 108 5.51 2.70 18.11
CA TYR A 108 6.26 1.48 17.83
C TYR A 108 7.62 1.45 18.49
N TYR A 109 8.13 0.25 18.76
CA TYR A 109 9.50 0.05 19.21
C TYR A 109 10.45 -0.06 18.01
N SER A 110 11.49 0.80 17.97
CA SER A 110 12.53 0.75 16.94
C SER A 110 13.67 -0.17 17.36
N ALA A 111 13.89 -1.26 16.62
CA ALA A 111 14.99 -2.18 16.92
C ALA A 111 16.37 -1.53 16.75
N ALA A 112 16.49 -0.54 15.86
CA ALA A 112 17.72 0.20 15.59
C ALA A 112 18.03 1.25 16.67
N ARG A 113 17.01 1.96 17.16
CA ARG A 113 17.17 3.02 18.18
C ARG A 113 17.01 2.53 19.62
N LYS A 114 16.56 1.29 19.84
CA LYS A 114 16.29 0.69 21.16
C LYS A 114 15.32 1.51 22.03
N GLN A 115 14.33 2.13 21.41
CA GLN A 115 13.35 2.98 22.09
C GLN A 115 12.00 2.97 21.39
N ASP A 116 10.96 3.37 22.12
CA ASP A 116 9.65 3.65 21.56
C ASP A 116 9.66 4.98 20.80
N VAL A 117 8.99 4.98 19.65
CA VAL A 117 8.83 6.12 18.77
C VAL A 117 7.35 6.38 18.59
N LYS A 118 6.97 7.65 18.79
CA LYS A 118 5.63 8.15 18.49
C LYS A 118 5.68 8.94 17.19
N VAL A 119 4.72 8.68 16.32
CA VAL A 119 4.62 9.30 15.00
C VAL A 119 3.18 9.72 14.75
N ALA A 120 3.00 10.95 14.29
CA ALA A 120 1.73 11.43 13.78
C ALA A 120 1.81 11.50 12.26
N CYS A 121 0.88 10.84 11.58
CA CYS A 121 0.79 10.80 10.12
C CYS A 121 -0.50 11.47 9.66
N THR A 122 -0.39 12.31 8.63
CA THR A 122 -1.53 12.94 7.96
C THR A 122 -1.61 12.45 6.52
N LEU A 123 -2.77 11.93 6.11
CA LEU A 123 -3.10 11.63 4.72
C LEU A 123 -3.23 12.95 3.95
N THR A 124 -2.24 13.27 3.13
CA THR A 124 -2.30 14.41 2.20
C THR A 124 -2.94 14.05 0.87
N SER A 125 -3.00 12.74 0.55
CA SER A 125 -3.85 12.18 -0.49
C SER A 125 -4.20 10.72 -0.16
N PRO A 126 -5.13 10.06 -0.87
CA PRO A 126 -5.47 8.65 -0.61
C PRO A 126 -4.29 7.66 -0.67
N ALA A 127 -3.19 8.04 -1.32
CA ALA A 127 -2.00 7.21 -1.48
C ALA A 127 -0.73 7.84 -0.87
N VAL A 128 -0.83 8.98 -0.17
CA VAL A 128 0.33 9.68 0.42
C VAL A 128 0.02 10.09 1.85
N MET A 129 0.88 9.71 2.78
CA MET A 129 0.88 10.17 4.17
C MET A 129 2.17 10.90 4.49
N ASP A 130 2.07 12.08 5.08
CA ASP A 130 3.21 12.79 5.64
C ASP A 130 3.27 12.53 7.15
N CYS A 131 4.36 11.91 7.59
CA CYS A 131 4.55 11.46 8.96
C CYS A 131 5.65 12.26 9.64
N GLN A 132 5.39 12.69 10.87
CA GLN A 132 6.36 13.35 11.72
C GLN A 132 6.52 12.58 13.03
N THR A 133 7.76 12.27 13.36
CA THR A 133 8.15 11.63 14.63
C THR A 133 8.27 12.69 15.74
N GLN A 134 8.22 12.27 17.00
CA GLN A 134 8.35 13.19 18.15
C GLN A 134 9.69 13.94 18.19
N ASP A 135 10.77 13.39 17.62
CA ASP A 135 12.07 14.04 17.48
C ASP A 135 12.16 14.99 16.26
N GLY A 136 11.03 15.23 15.58
CA GLY A 136 10.93 16.19 14.47
C GLY A 136 11.32 15.63 13.09
N THR A 137 11.72 14.36 13.00
CA THR A 137 12.02 13.71 11.71
C THR A 137 10.76 13.60 10.87
N GLN A 138 10.84 14.00 9.60
CA GLN A 138 9.75 13.86 8.65
C GLN A 138 10.04 12.74 7.65
N VAL A 139 9.03 11.91 7.41
CA VAL A 139 9.06 10.82 6.44
C VAL A 139 7.74 10.83 5.69
N GLN A 140 7.79 10.72 4.37
CA GLN A 140 6.60 10.52 3.56
C GLN A 140 6.39 9.03 3.33
N LEU A 141 5.17 8.55 3.49
CA LEU A 141 4.76 7.19 3.16
C LEU A 141 3.90 7.21 1.91
N ARG A 142 4.17 6.33 0.94
CA ARG A 142 3.37 6.18 -0.27
C ARG A 142 2.77 4.79 -0.37
N LYS A 143 1.47 4.68 -0.60
CA LYS A 143 0.75 3.40 -0.63
C LYS A 143 1.22 2.56 -1.82
N THR A 144 1.57 1.29 -1.58
CA THR A 144 2.03 0.35 -2.61
C THR A 144 1.04 -0.77 -2.91
N GLN A 145 0.08 -1.02 -2.02
CA GLN A 145 -1.01 -1.98 -2.23
C GLN A 145 -2.29 -1.39 -1.64
N ALA A 146 -3.36 -1.41 -2.44
CA ALA A 146 -4.72 -1.04 -2.03
C ALA A 146 -5.47 -2.26 -1.51
#